data_AF-A0A7R7MP27-F1
#
_entry.id   AF-A0A7R7MP27-F1
#
_cell.length_a   1.000
_cell.length_b   1.000
_cell.length_c   1.000
_cell.angle_alpha   90.00
_cell.angle_beta   90.00
_cell.angle_gamma   90.00
#
_symmetry.space_group_name_H-M   'P 1'
#
loop_
_entity.id
_entity.type
_entity.pdbx_description
1 polymer ?
#
loop_
_entity_poly.entity_id
_entity_poly.type
_entity_poly.pdbx_seq_one_letter_code
_entity_poly.pdbx_strand_id
1 'polypeptide(L)'
;MSHLEETQVIAVVSEAEPVVETPVDPEPEPVEEPAATGRHHAVVDEPAAGDEPTAGPEATPAEDEPADVADASHLEETQVIPVVTDAEPPFAAPADRAPAPVEEPVEPVENGRHHAPAEEPAEDTRDEPAAVSQEAPAEEAEPVVAAPTAIEKPVTPTGFDNARLNRLLEFVVRQEPRLSWAIGDRADGTTVLVTDLAHGWIPSGISLPAGVRLLEPERRGGRVAALIGDTARVVTYAPGDSLRRSADFAATRSSVEPRQLPAIDDLARVLSQATRAHAELPKIVTRLADATAAGTFVVDQEVDVLRVHLDTARYQLLVQYPNVNPGLLLKCMLMAATEGIASGDTVSANYHLAWYRMLAGSTPGG
;
A
#
# COMPACT_ATOMS: atom_id res chain seq x y z
N MET A 1 49.18 -45.14 26.74
CA MET A 1 48.19 -44.07 26.54
C MET A 1 47.45 -44.36 25.23
N SER A 2 46.22 -43.87 25.07
CA SER A 2 45.23 -44.12 24.00
C SER A 2 45.80 -44.52 22.63
N HIS A 3 45.38 -45.66 22.05
CA HIS A 3 44.26 -45.75 21.08
C HIS A 3 44.42 -44.74 19.92
N LEU A 4 44.89 -45.08 18.71
CA LEU A 4 44.65 -46.24 17.80
C LEU A 4 43.33 -46.07 17.01
N GLU A 5 43.45 -46.13 15.68
CA GLU A 5 42.46 -45.81 14.65
C GLU A 5 41.32 -46.84 14.55
N GLU A 6 40.12 -46.41 14.14
CA GLU A 6 39.35 -47.13 13.11
C GLU A 6 38.21 -46.27 12.52
N THR A 7 37.89 -46.52 11.24
CA THR A 7 36.77 -45.89 10.52
C THR A 7 35.63 -46.91 10.39
N GLN A 8 34.51 -46.72 11.10
CA GLN A 8 33.35 -47.59 10.96
C GLN A 8 32.00 -46.84 10.80
N VAL A 9 31.42 -47.04 9.62
CA VAL A 9 29.99 -47.32 9.33
C VAL A 9 28.94 -46.79 10.31
N ILE A 10 28.07 -45.89 9.84
CA ILE A 10 26.76 -45.63 10.46
C ILE A 10 25.86 -46.84 10.22
N ALA A 11 25.44 -47.51 11.29
CA ALA A 11 24.56 -48.67 11.21
C ALA A 11 23.09 -48.27 10.98
N VAL A 12 22.38 -49.05 10.16
CA VAL A 12 20.91 -49.04 10.09
C VAL A 12 20.37 -49.85 11.27
N VAL A 13 19.46 -49.27 12.04
CA VAL A 13 18.64 -49.99 13.03
C VAL A 13 17.18 -49.58 12.82
N SER A 14 16.32 -50.58 12.63
CA SER A 14 14.87 -50.42 12.46
C SER A 14 14.13 -51.30 13.45
N GLU A 15 13.68 -50.73 14.56
CA GLU A 15 12.67 -51.27 15.48
C GLU A 15 11.99 -50.04 16.12
N ALA A 16 10.71 -49.73 15.84
CA ALA A 16 9.48 -50.43 16.22
C ALA A 16 8.87 -49.85 17.50
N GLU A 17 8.03 -48.82 17.36
CA GLU A 17 7.17 -48.31 18.43
C GLU A 17 5.92 -49.20 18.62
N PRO A 18 5.38 -49.34 19.85
CA PRO A 18 4.31 -50.30 20.13
C PRO A 18 2.91 -49.80 19.69
N VAL A 19 2.12 -50.72 19.14
CA VAL A 19 0.73 -50.49 18.73
C VAL A 19 -0.20 -50.36 19.94
N VAL A 20 -1.16 -49.43 19.85
CA VAL A 20 -2.36 -49.39 20.71
C VAL A 20 -3.60 -49.35 19.82
N GLU A 21 -4.23 -50.51 19.65
CA GLU A 21 -5.62 -50.69 19.20
C GLU A 21 -6.59 -50.13 20.27
N THR A 22 -7.83 -49.69 20.03
CA THR A 22 -8.83 -49.79 18.94
C THR A 22 -9.90 -48.67 19.16
N PRO A 23 -11.01 -48.51 18.39
CA PRO A 23 -11.48 -49.24 17.21
C PRO A 23 -11.70 -48.37 15.94
N VAL A 24 -12.10 -49.04 14.85
CA VAL A 24 -12.41 -48.46 13.53
C VAL A 24 -13.92 -48.22 13.37
N ASP A 25 -14.28 -47.14 12.66
CA ASP A 25 -15.61 -46.89 12.08
C ASP A 25 -15.47 -46.99 10.54
N PRO A 26 -16.27 -47.81 9.82
CA PRO A 26 -15.93 -48.20 8.45
C PRO A 26 -16.26 -47.15 7.38
N GLU A 27 -15.26 -46.82 6.57
CA GLU A 27 -15.39 -45.99 5.36
C GLU A 27 -15.98 -46.82 4.19
N PRO A 28 -16.87 -46.26 3.34
CA PRO A 28 -17.63 -47.04 2.35
C PRO A 28 -16.81 -47.44 1.11
N GLU A 29 -17.02 -48.67 0.63
CA GLU A 29 -16.34 -49.20 -0.57
C GLU A 29 -16.81 -48.56 -1.90
N PRO A 30 -15.94 -48.53 -2.93
CA PRO A 30 -16.27 -47.97 -4.24
C PRO A 30 -17.29 -48.84 -4.99
N VAL A 31 -18.30 -48.19 -5.58
CA VAL A 31 -19.33 -48.87 -6.39
C VAL A 31 -18.84 -49.03 -7.83
N GLU A 32 -18.71 -50.28 -8.29
CA GLU A 32 -18.39 -50.60 -9.69
C GLU A 32 -19.55 -50.30 -10.65
N GLU A 33 -19.24 -50.02 -11.92
CA GLU A 33 -20.24 -49.83 -12.99
C GLU A 33 -20.85 -51.17 -13.47
N PRO A 34 -22.19 -51.32 -13.49
CA PRO A 34 -22.84 -52.47 -14.11
C PRO A 34 -23.09 -52.24 -15.61
N ALA A 35 -22.30 -52.88 -16.48
CA ALA A 35 -22.44 -52.77 -17.93
C ALA A 35 -23.44 -53.80 -18.54
N ALA A 36 -24.37 -53.29 -19.37
CA ALA A 36 -25.25 -54.01 -20.32
C ALA A 36 -26.29 -55.01 -19.73
N THR A 37 -27.55 -55.06 -20.20
CA THR A 37 -27.95 -55.45 -21.57
C THR A 37 -29.46 -55.21 -21.81
N GLY A 38 -29.90 -55.10 -23.08
CA GLY A 38 -31.33 -55.06 -23.46
C GLY A 38 -31.63 -54.09 -24.62
N ARG A 39 -31.16 -54.33 -25.85
CA ARG A 39 -31.92 -55.03 -26.92
C ARG A 39 -33.42 -54.69 -26.98
N HIS A 40 -33.85 -54.04 -28.08
CA HIS A 40 -34.63 -54.68 -29.16
C HIS A 40 -34.52 -53.85 -30.46
N HIS A 41 -35.01 -54.36 -31.59
CA HIS A 41 -34.69 -53.88 -32.94
C HIS A 41 -35.88 -53.24 -33.67
N ALA A 42 -35.60 -52.27 -34.56
CA ALA A 42 -36.25 -52.15 -35.87
C ALA A 42 -35.29 -51.49 -36.88
N VAL A 43 -35.36 -51.92 -38.14
CA VAL A 43 -34.71 -51.37 -39.35
C VAL A 43 -35.81 -51.42 -40.44
N VAL A 44 -35.55 -50.93 -41.67
CA VAL A 44 -36.42 -51.04 -42.88
C VAL A 44 -37.54 -49.97 -42.91
N ASP A 45 -37.77 -49.19 -43.98
CA ASP A 45 -37.14 -49.14 -45.32
C ASP A 45 -37.09 -47.71 -45.91
N GLU A 46 -36.39 -47.54 -47.03
CA GLU A 46 -36.54 -46.41 -47.96
C GLU A 46 -37.57 -46.75 -49.06
N PRO A 47 -38.21 -45.75 -49.70
CA PRO A 47 -38.30 -45.85 -51.16
C PRO A 47 -38.01 -44.53 -51.89
N ALA A 48 -37.39 -44.65 -53.07
CA ALA A 48 -36.92 -43.56 -53.91
C ALA A 48 -37.85 -43.22 -55.10
N ALA A 49 -37.41 -42.24 -55.89
CA ALA A 49 -37.98 -41.70 -57.14
C ALA A 49 -39.28 -40.85 -57.00
N GLY A 50 -39.44 -39.73 -57.73
CA GLY A 50 -38.48 -39.02 -58.58
C GLY A 50 -39.11 -38.47 -59.87
N ASP A 51 -38.67 -37.28 -60.32
CA ASP A 51 -38.66 -36.90 -61.74
C ASP A 51 -37.65 -35.76 -62.01
N GLU A 52 -37.19 -35.65 -63.25
CA GLU A 52 -36.15 -34.73 -63.77
C GLU A 52 -36.59 -34.25 -65.19
N PRO A 53 -35.76 -33.62 -66.06
CA PRO A 53 -34.60 -32.74 -65.89
C PRO A 53 -34.77 -31.41 -66.69
N THR A 54 -33.69 -30.63 -66.92
CA THR A 54 -33.12 -30.37 -68.29
C THR A 54 -32.20 -29.14 -68.36
N ALA A 55 -30.98 -29.36 -68.91
CA ALA A 55 -30.03 -28.42 -69.55
C ALA A 55 -29.33 -27.30 -68.74
N GLY A 56 -27.99 -27.42 -68.67
CA GLY A 56 -27.04 -26.28 -68.65
C GLY A 56 -26.61 -25.91 -70.09
N PRO A 57 -25.37 -25.43 -70.37
CA PRO A 57 -24.15 -25.39 -69.54
C PRO A 57 -23.84 -23.92 -69.09
N GLU A 58 -22.64 -23.33 -68.95
CA GLU A 58 -21.23 -23.66 -69.30
C GLU A 58 -20.23 -22.74 -68.52
N ALA A 59 -18.95 -22.75 -68.92
CA ALA A 59 -17.86 -21.80 -68.60
C ALA A 59 -17.15 -21.88 -67.22
N THR A 60 -16.04 -22.62 -67.22
CA THR A 60 -14.89 -22.56 -66.29
C THR A 60 -13.60 -22.43 -67.13
N PRO A 61 -12.36 -22.42 -66.59
CA PRO A 61 -11.87 -22.04 -65.25
C PRO A 61 -10.78 -20.94 -65.32
N ALA A 62 -10.13 -20.65 -64.20
CA ALA A 62 -8.72 -20.24 -64.18
C ALA A 62 -8.05 -20.76 -62.89
N GLU A 63 -7.04 -21.60 -63.05
CA GLU A 63 -6.07 -22.01 -62.00
C GLU A 63 -5.03 -20.87 -61.83
N ASP A 64 -4.20 -20.78 -60.79
CA ASP A 64 -3.16 -21.75 -60.43
C ASP A 64 -2.62 -21.52 -59.00
N GLU A 65 -2.08 -22.58 -58.39
CA GLU A 65 -1.23 -22.53 -57.17
C GLU A 65 -0.12 -23.59 -57.33
N PRO A 66 1.13 -23.28 -56.93
CA PRO A 66 1.68 -24.15 -55.89
C PRO A 66 2.56 -23.43 -54.86
N ALA A 67 2.62 -24.01 -53.67
CA ALA A 67 3.51 -23.62 -52.58
C ALA A 67 4.98 -24.06 -52.79
N ASP A 68 5.88 -23.45 -52.02
CA ASP A 68 7.20 -24.02 -51.67
C ASP A 68 7.40 -23.92 -50.14
N VAL A 69 8.38 -24.64 -49.59
CA VAL A 69 8.46 -25.03 -48.18
C VAL A 69 9.82 -24.67 -47.55
N ALA A 70 9.87 -24.61 -46.21
CA ALA A 70 11.02 -24.22 -45.37
C ALA A 70 11.30 -22.69 -45.35
N ASP A 71 12.04 -22.15 -44.38
CA ASP A 71 12.82 -22.80 -43.32
C ASP A 71 12.62 -22.15 -41.93
N ALA A 72 12.89 -22.91 -40.87
CA ALA A 72 12.76 -22.50 -39.47
C ALA A 72 14.13 -22.39 -38.79
N SER A 73 14.98 -21.49 -39.26
CA SER A 73 16.27 -21.19 -38.62
C SER A 73 16.84 -19.80 -38.99
N HIS A 74 16.58 -18.80 -38.14
CA HIS A 74 17.66 -17.99 -37.56
C HIS A 74 17.17 -17.14 -36.38
N LEU A 75 17.82 -17.31 -35.23
CA LEU A 75 17.97 -16.25 -34.24
C LEU A 75 19.25 -15.47 -34.56
N GLU A 76 19.54 -14.39 -33.84
CA GLU A 76 20.76 -13.58 -33.99
C GLU A 76 20.90 -12.82 -35.34
N GLU A 77 20.12 -11.75 -35.51
CA GLU A 77 20.63 -10.57 -36.24
C GLU A 77 20.24 -9.27 -35.52
N THR A 78 21.25 -8.54 -35.02
CA THR A 78 21.07 -7.32 -34.25
C THR A 78 20.73 -6.14 -35.17
N GLN A 79 19.45 -5.86 -35.36
CA GLN A 79 19.00 -4.72 -36.14
C GLN A 79 19.45 -3.39 -35.50
N VAL A 80 20.36 -2.69 -36.16
CA VAL A 80 20.91 -1.41 -35.70
C VAL A 80 19.86 -0.32 -35.87
N ILE A 81 19.42 0.28 -34.76
CA ILE A 81 18.54 1.45 -34.78
C ILE A 81 19.28 2.62 -35.46
N PRO A 82 18.74 3.23 -36.53
CA PRO A 82 19.39 4.37 -37.17
C PRO A 82 19.37 5.58 -36.22
N VAL A 83 20.50 6.27 -36.12
CA VAL A 83 20.63 7.50 -35.33
C VAL A 83 19.74 8.58 -35.94
N VAL A 84 18.74 9.03 -35.19
CA VAL A 84 18.00 10.24 -35.49
C VAL A 84 18.92 11.43 -35.21
N THR A 85 19.47 12.02 -36.26
CA THR A 85 20.17 13.31 -36.17
C THR A 85 19.14 14.40 -35.94
N ASP A 86 19.31 15.16 -34.85
CA ASP A 86 18.49 16.33 -34.56
C ASP A 86 18.54 17.35 -35.71
N ALA A 87 17.40 17.96 -36.03
CA ALA A 87 17.27 18.93 -37.12
C ALA A 87 16.81 20.28 -36.56
N GLU A 88 17.73 21.23 -36.43
CA GLU A 88 17.41 22.57 -35.93
C GLU A 88 16.37 23.28 -36.82
N PRO A 89 15.31 23.86 -36.24
CA PRO A 89 14.35 24.67 -37.00
C PRO A 89 14.98 26.03 -37.36
N PRO A 90 14.87 26.50 -38.61
CA PRO A 90 15.46 27.77 -39.02
C PRO A 90 14.69 28.98 -38.43
N PHE A 91 15.26 29.59 -37.39
CA PHE A 91 14.76 30.87 -36.85
C PHE A 91 15.00 32.02 -37.84
N ALA A 92 13.94 32.43 -38.56
CA ALA A 92 13.97 33.61 -39.39
C ALA A 92 13.85 34.88 -38.53
N ALA A 93 14.88 35.73 -38.53
CA ALA A 93 14.92 36.98 -37.78
C ALA A 93 14.44 38.18 -38.62
N PRO A 94 13.51 39.00 -38.12
CA PRO A 94 13.36 40.39 -38.53
C PRO A 94 14.28 41.29 -37.68
N ALA A 95 15.02 42.20 -38.32
CA ALA A 95 15.96 43.07 -37.64
C ALA A 95 15.36 44.45 -37.24
N ASP A 96 16.00 45.04 -36.24
CA ASP A 96 16.08 46.48 -35.94
C ASP A 96 14.81 47.26 -35.50
N ARG A 97 14.74 47.51 -34.18
CA ARG A 97 14.47 48.86 -33.68
C ARG A 97 15.08 49.07 -32.28
N ALA A 98 16.08 49.94 -32.18
CA ALA A 98 16.73 50.26 -30.90
C ALA A 98 15.90 51.19 -29.98
N PRO A 99 16.02 51.08 -28.65
CA PRO A 99 15.56 52.08 -27.68
C PRO A 99 16.59 53.21 -27.49
N ALA A 100 16.12 54.40 -27.09
CA ALA A 100 16.95 55.53 -26.67
C ALA A 100 16.85 55.74 -25.14
N PRO A 101 17.88 56.32 -24.48
CA PRO A 101 17.94 56.43 -23.02
C PRO A 101 17.13 57.60 -22.46
N VAL A 102 16.84 57.53 -21.15
CA VAL A 102 16.37 58.65 -20.31
C VAL A 102 17.20 58.62 -19.02
N GLU A 103 17.59 59.78 -18.52
CA GLU A 103 18.65 59.95 -17.51
C GLU A 103 18.16 59.89 -16.05
N GLU A 104 19.09 59.63 -15.12
CA GLU A 104 18.90 59.72 -13.67
C GLU A 104 18.93 61.17 -13.16
N PRO A 105 18.32 61.42 -11.98
CA PRO A 105 18.86 62.38 -11.02
C PRO A 105 19.55 61.69 -9.84
N VAL A 106 20.71 62.21 -9.43
CA VAL A 106 21.63 61.63 -8.44
C VAL A 106 21.49 62.22 -7.03
N GLU A 107 21.65 61.35 -6.00
CA GLU A 107 22.41 61.53 -4.74
C GLU A 107 22.04 62.69 -3.76
N PRO A 108 22.14 62.51 -2.40
CA PRO A 108 23.40 62.12 -1.75
C PRO A 108 23.38 61.11 -0.59
N VAL A 109 24.40 60.27 -0.61
CA VAL A 109 25.04 59.52 0.49
C VAL A 109 25.25 60.36 1.77
N GLU A 110 25.08 59.75 2.95
CA GLU A 110 25.98 60.01 4.08
C GLU A 110 26.32 58.71 4.87
N ASN A 111 27.42 58.75 5.62
CA ASN A 111 28.13 57.58 6.17
C ASN A 111 27.48 56.98 7.44
N GLY A 112 27.71 55.68 7.69
CA GLY A 112 27.14 54.98 8.87
C GLY A 112 27.83 53.69 9.32
N ARG A 113 29.13 53.48 9.04
CA ARG A 113 29.89 52.33 9.57
C ARG A 113 30.33 52.62 11.01
N HIS A 114 30.19 51.65 11.93
CA HIS A 114 31.20 51.20 12.94
C HIS A 114 30.60 50.59 14.23
N HIS A 115 31.22 49.48 14.66
CA HIS A 115 31.37 48.89 16.00
C HIS A 115 30.27 48.96 17.09
N ALA A 116 30.02 47.79 17.69
CA ALA A 116 29.54 47.67 19.07
C ALA A 116 30.66 47.99 20.09
N PRO A 117 30.28 48.29 21.34
CA PRO A 117 30.84 47.58 22.49
C PRO A 117 29.75 46.90 23.34
N ALA A 118 30.16 46.13 24.36
CA ALA A 118 29.28 45.53 25.36
C ALA A 118 29.28 46.36 26.66
N GLU A 119 28.18 46.33 27.40
CA GLU A 119 28.08 46.88 28.77
C GLU A 119 27.37 45.90 29.72
N GLU A 120 28.19 45.06 30.37
CA GLU A 120 28.07 44.69 31.78
C GLU A 120 29.46 45.01 32.42
N PRO A 121 29.61 45.14 33.76
CA PRO A 121 28.63 44.88 34.81
C PRO A 121 28.41 46.07 35.77
N ALA A 122 27.56 45.87 36.79
CA ALA A 122 27.63 46.59 38.06
C ALA A 122 27.42 45.60 39.23
N GLU A 123 28.25 45.71 40.27
CA GLU A 123 28.32 44.75 41.39
C GLU A 123 27.51 45.20 42.63
N ASP A 124 27.54 44.34 43.66
CA ASP A 124 27.23 44.57 45.09
C ASP A 124 25.74 44.54 45.46
N THR A 125 25.25 43.58 46.26
CA THR A 125 25.72 43.30 47.63
C THR A 125 25.81 41.83 48.04
N ARG A 126 26.73 41.56 48.96
CA ARG A 126 27.04 40.28 49.61
C ARG A 126 26.46 40.23 51.03
N ASP A 127 25.83 39.12 51.41
CA ASP A 127 25.98 38.55 52.76
C ASP A 127 25.42 37.12 52.88
N GLU A 128 26.26 36.20 53.36
CA GLU A 128 25.84 35.01 54.12
C GLU A 128 25.99 35.34 55.62
N PRO A 129 25.25 34.66 56.50
CA PRO A 129 26.03 33.80 57.41
C PRO A 129 25.39 32.44 57.74
N ALA A 130 26.23 31.40 57.65
CA ALA A 130 26.44 30.31 58.61
C ALA A 130 25.24 29.69 59.38
N ALA A 131 25.15 28.36 59.28
CA ALA A 131 24.29 27.53 60.13
C ALA A 131 24.86 27.32 61.55
N VAL A 132 23.98 26.95 62.52
CA VAL A 132 24.15 25.78 63.41
C VAL A 132 22.86 25.46 64.19
N SER A 133 22.69 24.17 64.47
CA SER A 133 21.65 23.43 65.21
C SER A 133 20.89 24.10 66.37
N GLN A 134 19.61 23.73 66.53
CA GLN A 134 19.07 22.85 67.61
C GLN A 134 17.58 22.53 67.29
N GLU A 135 17.15 21.26 67.19
CA GLU A 135 16.83 20.28 68.27
C GLU A 135 15.36 20.38 68.74
N ALA A 136 14.66 19.24 68.82
CA ALA A 136 13.20 19.15 69.05
C ALA A 136 12.87 18.79 70.53
N PRO A 137 11.61 18.90 71.01
CA PRO A 137 10.60 17.88 70.70
C PRO A 137 9.12 18.35 70.57
N ALA A 138 8.30 17.38 70.17
CA ALA A 138 6.85 17.29 70.02
C ALA A 138 5.91 18.08 70.97
N GLU A 139 4.73 18.40 70.43
CA GLU A 139 3.44 18.09 71.09
C GLU A 139 2.39 17.68 70.02
N GLU A 140 1.28 17.05 70.44
CA GLU A 140 0.39 16.27 69.57
C GLU A 140 -0.80 17.07 68.99
N ALA A 141 -1.14 16.82 67.73
CA ALA A 141 -2.44 17.20 67.14
C ALA A 141 -2.80 16.29 65.94
N GLU A 142 -3.68 15.31 66.14
CA GLU A 142 -4.43 14.70 65.02
C GLU A 142 -5.40 15.76 64.45
N PRO A 143 -5.71 15.74 63.13
CA PRO A 143 -6.90 14.96 62.74
C PRO A 143 -6.92 14.41 61.28
N VAL A 144 -7.91 13.55 61.05
CA VAL A 144 -8.45 13.06 59.75
C VAL A 144 -7.52 12.21 58.87
N VAL A 145 -7.85 10.91 58.80
CA VAL A 145 -7.32 10.00 57.77
C VAL A 145 -7.93 10.35 56.40
N ALA A 146 -7.20 11.11 55.59
CA ALA A 146 -7.42 11.13 54.15
C ALA A 146 -6.88 9.82 53.57
N ALA A 147 -7.73 9.01 52.92
CA ALA A 147 -7.27 7.84 52.20
C ALA A 147 -6.31 8.27 51.08
N PRO A 148 -5.14 7.63 50.90
CA PRO A 148 -4.22 8.01 49.85
C PRO A 148 -4.87 7.72 48.49
N THR A 149 -5.22 8.78 47.76
CA THR A 149 -5.47 8.68 46.32
C THR A 149 -4.26 8.00 45.70
N ALA A 150 -4.48 6.86 45.03
CA ALA A 150 -3.39 6.11 44.43
C ALA A 150 -2.70 7.01 43.40
N ILE A 151 -1.47 7.44 43.71
CA ILE A 151 -0.60 8.10 42.74
C ILE A 151 -0.26 7.02 41.72
N GLU A 152 -0.97 7.03 40.60
CA GLU A 152 -0.64 6.19 39.46
C GLU A 152 0.79 6.50 39.04
N LYS A 153 1.70 5.58 39.36
CA LYS A 153 3.11 5.73 39.04
C LYS A 153 3.21 5.82 37.51
N PRO A 154 3.92 6.82 36.95
CA PRO A 154 4.11 6.89 35.50
C PRO A 154 4.73 5.57 35.04
N VAL A 155 3.98 4.84 34.20
CA VAL A 155 4.39 3.50 33.75
C VAL A 155 5.62 3.65 32.88
N THR A 156 6.79 3.34 33.43
CA THR A 156 8.06 3.37 32.71
C THR A 156 7.98 2.40 31.52
N PRO A 157 8.20 2.85 30.27
CA PRO A 157 7.94 2.06 29.07
C PRO A 157 8.82 0.80 29.05
N THR A 158 8.20 -0.38 29.16
CA THR A 158 8.95 -1.64 29.28
C THR A 158 9.61 -2.06 27.96
N GLY A 159 10.75 -2.76 28.02
CA GLY A 159 11.56 -3.10 26.84
C GLY A 159 10.83 -3.98 25.80
N PHE A 160 10.03 -4.93 26.26
CA PHE A 160 9.17 -5.81 25.44
C PHE A 160 8.23 -5.06 24.50
N ASP A 161 7.87 -3.85 24.93
CA ASP A 161 6.64 -3.20 24.51
C ASP A 161 6.99 -2.10 23.47
N ASN A 162 8.21 -1.56 23.55
CA ASN A 162 8.90 -0.95 22.41
C ASN A 162 9.25 -2.02 21.35
N ALA A 163 9.59 -3.26 21.75
CA ALA A 163 9.86 -4.34 20.80
C ALA A 163 8.58 -4.77 20.04
N ARG A 164 7.42 -4.78 20.71
CA ARG A 164 6.10 -4.89 20.08
C ARG A 164 5.91 -3.81 19.00
N LEU A 165 6.13 -2.53 19.31
CA LEU A 165 5.99 -1.45 18.32
C LEU A 165 6.98 -1.60 17.14
N ASN A 166 8.26 -1.90 17.41
CA ASN A 166 9.26 -2.13 16.37
C ASN A 166 8.85 -3.26 15.40
N ARG A 167 8.33 -4.37 15.92
CA ARG A 167 7.82 -5.50 15.12
C ARG A 167 6.66 -5.11 14.21
N LEU A 168 5.71 -4.34 14.73
CA LEU A 168 4.54 -3.88 13.98
C LEU A 168 4.94 -2.86 12.89
N LEU A 169 5.93 -2.01 13.17
CA LEU A 169 6.52 -1.09 12.19
C LEU A 169 7.28 -1.84 11.08
N GLU A 170 8.14 -2.80 11.47
CA GLU A 170 8.91 -3.64 10.55
C GLU A 170 8.01 -4.36 9.53
N PHE A 171 6.80 -4.76 9.94
CA PHE A 171 5.83 -5.44 9.09
C PHE A 171 5.37 -4.58 7.89
N VAL A 172 5.17 -3.27 8.06
CA VAL A 172 4.75 -2.38 6.96
C VAL A 172 5.93 -1.78 6.21
N VAL A 173 7.03 -1.46 6.90
CA VAL A 173 8.24 -0.93 6.24
C VAL A 173 8.85 -1.96 5.28
N ARG A 174 8.82 -3.26 5.61
CA ARG A 174 9.27 -4.33 4.68
C ARG A 174 8.44 -4.41 3.39
N GLN A 175 7.20 -3.89 3.39
CA GLN A 175 6.33 -3.87 2.21
C GLN A 175 6.54 -2.60 1.37
N GLU A 176 6.75 -1.44 2.02
CA GLU A 176 7.03 -0.19 1.31
C GLU A 176 8.05 0.69 2.09
N PRO A 177 9.36 0.45 1.91
CA PRO A 177 10.44 1.16 2.62
C PRO A 177 10.77 2.54 2.04
N ARG A 178 10.11 2.96 0.95
CA ARG A 178 10.28 4.31 0.36
C ARG A 178 9.50 5.40 1.10
N LEU A 179 8.64 5.03 2.05
CA LEU A 179 7.82 5.93 2.84
C LEU A 179 8.39 6.15 4.24
N SER A 180 8.15 7.34 4.81
CA SER A 180 8.27 7.48 6.25
C SER A 180 7.10 6.78 6.93
N TRP A 181 7.36 6.17 8.07
CA TRP A 181 6.34 5.52 8.90
C TRP A 181 6.52 5.95 10.36
N ALA A 182 5.42 6.00 11.10
CA ALA A 182 5.46 6.03 12.55
C ALA A 182 4.36 5.15 13.14
N ILE A 183 4.67 4.46 14.23
CA ILE A 183 3.70 3.73 15.04
C ILE A 183 3.87 4.14 16.50
N GLY A 184 2.77 4.30 17.23
CA GLY A 184 2.85 4.73 18.63
C GLY A 184 1.62 4.35 19.44
N ASP A 185 1.81 4.18 20.75
CA ASP A 185 0.74 3.90 21.70
C ASP A 185 0.25 5.23 22.31
N ARG A 186 -1.05 5.48 22.20
CA ARG A 186 -1.74 6.64 22.78
C ARG A 186 -2.14 6.39 24.24
N ALA A 187 -2.47 7.46 24.96
CA ALA A 187 -2.86 7.40 26.37
C ALA A 187 -4.19 6.63 26.62
N ASP A 188 -5.01 6.43 25.59
CA ASP A 188 -6.21 5.58 25.61
C ASP A 188 -5.91 4.08 25.39
N GLY A 189 -4.63 3.71 25.29
CA GLY A 189 -4.17 2.35 25.00
C GLY A 189 -4.25 1.95 23.52
N THR A 190 -4.65 2.85 22.62
CA THR A 190 -4.70 2.53 21.19
C THR A 190 -3.34 2.67 20.52
N THR A 191 -2.97 1.68 19.71
CA THR A 191 -1.77 1.75 18.86
C THR A 191 -2.16 2.32 17.50
N VAL A 192 -1.61 3.48 17.14
CA VAL A 192 -1.88 4.15 15.86
C VAL A 192 -0.70 3.98 14.91
N LEU A 193 -0.98 3.71 13.63
CA LEU A 193 0.01 3.63 12.55
C LEU A 193 -0.25 4.74 11.51
N VAL A 194 0.81 5.43 11.08
CA VAL A 194 0.74 6.52 10.08
C VAL A 194 1.88 6.44 9.05
N THR A 195 1.59 6.97 7.85
CA THR A 195 2.60 7.44 6.88
C THR A 195 2.23 8.86 6.42
N ASP A 196 3.23 9.65 6.03
CA ASP A 196 3.06 11.03 5.56
C ASP A 196 2.92 11.18 4.04
N LEU A 197 2.74 10.06 3.30
CA LEU A 197 2.46 10.07 1.87
C LEU A 197 1.28 10.99 1.48
N ALA A 198 0.19 10.95 2.25
CA ALA A 198 -1.02 11.70 2.00
C ALA A 198 -1.90 11.81 3.25
N HIS A 199 -1.62 12.78 4.13
CA HIS A 199 -2.47 13.16 5.28
C HIS A 199 -2.77 12.05 6.33
N GLY A 200 -2.12 10.89 6.24
CA GLY A 200 -2.42 9.69 7.05
C GLY A 200 -3.09 8.53 6.29
N TRP A 201 -3.37 8.68 5.00
CA TRP A 201 -3.85 7.59 4.14
C TRP A 201 -2.79 6.52 3.94
N ILE A 202 -3.20 5.24 4.04
CA ILE A 202 -2.35 4.10 3.70
C ILE A 202 -2.72 3.56 2.30
N PRO A 203 -1.73 3.37 1.40
CA PRO A 203 -1.95 2.72 0.11
C PRO A 203 -2.65 1.35 0.14
N SER A 204 -3.28 1.01 -0.99
CA SER A 204 -3.60 -0.38 -1.34
C SER A 204 -2.32 -1.22 -1.50
N GLY A 205 -2.47 -2.54 -1.47
CA GLY A 205 -1.34 -3.49 -1.51
C GLY A 205 -0.55 -3.62 -0.21
N ILE A 206 -0.66 -2.66 0.72
CA ILE A 206 -0.02 -2.73 2.04
C ILE A 206 -0.95 -3.46 3.03
N SER A 207 -0.53 -4.65 3.41
CA SER A 207 -1.08 -5.43 4.52
C SER A 207 -0.79 -4.76 5.86
N LEU A 208 -1.79 -4.72 6.74
CA LEU A 208 -1.73 -4.00 8.01
C LEU A 208 -1.70 -4.96 9.19
N PRO A 209 -0.89 -4.70 10.24
CA PRO A 209 -0.88 -5.56 11.42
C PRO A 209 -2.23 -5.53 12.16
N ALA A 210 -2.70 -6.69 12.62
CA ALA A 210 -3.88 -6.77 13.47
C ALA A 210 -3.69 -5.96 14.78
N GLY A 211 -4.72 -5.22 15.19
CA GLY A 211 -4.72 -4.42 16.43
C GLY A 211 -4.05 -3.04 16.34
N VAL A 212 -3.71 -2.54 15.14
CA VAL A 212 -3.41 -1.11 14.95
C VAL A 212 -4.66 -0.36 14.51
N ARG A 213 -4.72 0.94 14.77
CA ARG A 213 -5.70 1.88 14.20
C ARG A 213 -5.02 2.76 13.16
N LEU A 214 -5.75 3.11 12.11
CA LEU A 214 -5.37 4.17 11.18
C LEU A 214 -5.99 5.50 11.59
N LEU A 215 -5.51 6.59 10.99
CA LEU A 215 -6.21 7.88 11.09
C LEU A 215 -7.46 7.88 10.21
N GLU A 216 -8.52 8.54 10.69
CA GLU A 216 -9.74 8.77 9.92
C GLU A 216 -9.50 9.80 8.79
N PRO A 217 -10.26 9.74 7.68
CA PRO A 217 -10.10 10.67 6.55
C PRO A 217 -10.21 12.15 6.94
N GLU A 218 -9.14 12.92 6.73
CA GLU A 218 -9.08 14.36 7.02
C GLU A 218 -7.91 14.99 6.24
N ARG A 219 -7.94 16.31 5.98
CA ARG A 219 -6.77 17.04 5.46
C ARG A 219 -5.83 17.42 6.62
N ARG A 220 -4.76 16.63 6.83
CA ARG A 220 -3.72 16.91 7.84
C ARG A 220 -2.38 17.26 7.20
N GLY A 221 -1.74 18.33 7.67
CA GLY A 221 -0.41 18.73 7.21
C GLY A 221 0.73 18.07 8.00
N GLY A 222 1.96 18.23 7.51
CA GLY A 222 3.17 17.85 8.22
C GLY A 222 3.68 16.43 7.96
N ARG A 223 4.70 16.05 8.75
CA ARG A 223 5.43 14.77 8.66
C ARG A 223 4.83 13.72 9.61
N VAL A 224 5.32 12.48 9.57
CA VAL A 224 4.83 11.39 10.44
C VAL A 224 4.80 11.74 11.93
N ALA A 225 5.75 12.55 12.42
CA ALA A 225 5.79 13.05 13.79
C ALA A 225 4.62 14.01 14.14
N ALA A 226 4.07 14.74 13.17
CA ALA A 226 2.86 15.55 13.34
C ALA A 226 1.58 14.72 13.19
N LEU A 227 1.59 13.72 12.28
CA LEU A 227 0.42 12.86 12.02
C LEU A 227 0.15 11.86 13.15
N ILE A 228 1.18 11.31 13.79
CA ILE A 228 0.99 10.37 14.91
C ILE A 228 0.32 11.05 16.13
N GLY A 229 0.68 12.31 16.36
CA GLY A 229 0.19 13.15 17.45
C GLY A 229 0.71 12.72 18.82
N ASP A 230 0.09 13.24 19.87
CA ASP A 230 0.44 12.92 21.25
C ASP A 230 0.30 11.41 21.52
N THR A 231 1.44 10.81 21.85
CA THR A 231 1.59 9.39 22.14
C THR A 231 2.48 9.25 23.37
N ALA A 232 2.17 8.26 24.22
CA ALA A 232 3.05 7.94 25.34
C ALA A 232 4.41 7.41 24.83
N ARG A 233 4.41 6.80 23.64
CA ARG A 233 5.55 6.14 23.00
C ARG A 233 5.37 6.16 21.49
N VAL A 234 6.46 6.38 20.76
CA VAL A 234 6.49 6.29 19.29
C VAL A 234 7.77 5.59 18.82
N VAL A 235 7.66 4.84 17.74
CA VAL A 235 8.78 4.34 16.95
C VAL A 235 8.59 4.83 15.51
N THR A 236 9.62 5.47 14.96
CA THR A 236 9.61 6.07 13.62
C THR A 236 10.56 5.34 12.67
N TYR A 237 10.30 5.45 11.38
CA TYR A 237 11.18 5.03 10.29
C TYR A 237 11.20 6.12 9.22
N ALA A 238 12.39 6.53 8.78
CA ALA A 238 12.62 7.33 7.58
C ALA A 238 13.16 6.44 6.45
N PRO A 239 12.87 6.75 5.16
CA PRO A 239 13.35 5.97 4.03
C PRO A 239 14.87 5.78 4.03
N GLY A 240 15.32 4.53 4.11
CA GLY A 240 16.73 4.16 4.19
C GLY A 240 17.27 3.86 5.60
N ASP A 241 16.48 4.06 6.66
CA ASP A 241 16.86 3.64 8.02
C ASP A 241 17.09 2.12 8.10
N SER A 242 17.94 1.69 9.05
CA SER A 242 18.20 0.27 9.29
C SER A 242 17.10 -0.36 10.14
N LEU A 243 16.29 -1.25 9.54
CA LEU A 243 15.31 -2.03 10.28
C LEU A 243 15.99 -2.99 11.28
N ARG A 244 15.68 -2.81 12.57
CA ARG A 244 16.01 -3.80 13.60
C ARG A 244 15.13 -5.03 13.40
N ARG A 245 15.74 -6.15 12.98
CA ARG A 245 15.06 -7.45 12.85
C ARG A 245 14.44 -7.88 14.18
N SER A 246 13.12 -8.01 14.22
CA SER A 246 12.36 -8.52 15.36
C SER A 246 12.40 -10.05 15.37
N ALA A 247 12.63 -10.65 16.55
CA ALA A 247 12.59 -12.11 16.69
C ALA A 247 11.19 -12.66 16.39
N ASP A 248 10.16 -12.06 16.98
CA ASP A 248 8.76 -12.50 16.88
C ASP A 248 8.04 -11.99 15.62
N PHE A 249 8.78 -11.61 14.57
CA PHE A 249 8.20 -11.03 13.34
C PHE A 249 7.06 -11.88 12.77
N ALA A 250 7.24 -13.21 12.76
CA ALA A 250 6.25 -14.17 12.26
C ALA A 250 4.94 -14.23 13.08
N ALA A 251 4.91 -13.74 14.32
CA ALA A 251 3.70 -13.62 15.12
C ALA A 251 2.81 -12.41 14.72
N THR A 252 3.16 -11.72 13.62
CA THR A 252 2.43 -10.54 13.13
C THR A 252 1.42 -10.97 12.07
N ARG A 253 0.15 -11.08 12.47
CA ARG A 253 -0.96 -11.38 11.57
C ARG A 253 -1.41 -10.11 10.84
N SER A 254 -1.70 -10.23 9.54
CA SER A 254 -2.40 -9.20 8.77
C SER A 254 -3.87 -9.09 9.19
N SER A 255 -4.49 -7.93 9.03
CA SER A 255 -5.93 -7.72 9.16
C SER A 255 -6.41 -6.56 8.27
N VAL A 256 -7.64 -6.66 7.77
CA VAL A 256 -8.35 -5.55 7.10
C VAL A 256 -9.04 -4.61 8.08
N GLU A 257 -9.26 -5.05 9.33
CA GLU A 257 -9.91 -4.31 10.42
C GLU A 257 -9.38 -2.87 10.63
N PRO A 258 -8.07 -2.56 10.53
CA PRO A 258 -7.59 -1.18 10.69
C PRO A 258 -8.11 -0.20 9.62
N ARG A 259 -8.64 -0.70 8.50
CA ARG A 259 -9.28 0.09 7.43
C ARG A 259 -10.77 0.33 7.70
N GLN A 260 -11.36 -0.26 8.74
CA GLN A 260 -12.78 -0.12 9.04
C GLN A 260 -13.12 1.34 9.38
N LEU A 261 -14.10 1.87 8.66
CA LEU A 261 -14.69 3.19 8.83
C LEU A 261 -16.23 3.07 8.84
N PRO A 262 -16.98 4.14 9.16
CA PRO A 262 -18.42 4.19 8.89
C PRO A 262 -18.72 3.83 7.43
N ALA A 263 -19.77 3.04 7.22
CA ALA A 263 -20.15 2.56 5.89
C ALA A 263 -20.71 3.70 5.03
N ILE A 264 -20.32 3.72 3.75
CA ILE A 264 -20.92 4.57 2.73
C ILE A 264 -22.17 3.87 2.19
N ASP A 265 -23.33 4.50 2.36
CA ASP A 265 -24.58 4.06 1.75
C ASP A 265 -24.42 3.91 0.23
N ASP A 266 -24.80 2.75 -0.29
CA ASP A 266 -24.75 2.42 -1.72
C ASP A 266 -23.35 2.64 -2.35
N LEU A 267 -22.34 2.13 -1.63
CA LEU A 267 -20.92 2.19 -1.95
C LEU A 267 -20.61 1.96 -3.44
N ALA A 268 -21.23 0.96 -4.07
CA ALA A 268 -21.00 0.61 -5.46
C ALA A 268 -21.47 1.70 -6.42
N ARG A 269 -22.73 2.18 -6.30
CA ARG A 269 -23.22 3.28 -7.15
C ARG A 269 -22.47 4.58 -6.90
N VAL A 270 -22.12 4.89 -5.65
CA VAL A 270 -21.35 6.09 -5.32
C VAL A 270 -19.96 6.06 -5.95
N LEU A 271 -19.28 4.90 -5.93
CA LEU A 271 -17.99 4.71 -6.60
C LEU A 271 -18.12 4.81 -8.13
N SER A 272 -19.11 4.14 -8.72
CA SER A 272 -19.46 4.21 -10.14
C SER A 272 -19.75 5.65 -10.61
N GLN A 273 -20.42 6.46 -9.78
CA GLN A 273 -20.60 7.89 -10.05
C GLN A 273 -19.29 8.68 -9.94
N ALA A 274 -18.42 8.34 -8.99
CA ALA A 274 -17.14 9.01 -8.80
C ALA A 274 -16.13 8.72 -9.92
N THR A 275 -16.02 7.47 -10.38
CA THR A 275 -15.12 7.09 -11.49
C THR A 275 -15.53 7.73 -12.81
N ARG A 276 -16.84 7.81 -13.11
CA ARG A 276 -17.35 8.56 -14.29
C ARG A 276 -17.03 10.05 -14.29
N ALA A 277 -16.76 10.67 -13.14
CA ALA A 277 -16.35 12.07 -13.07
C ALA A 277 -14.88 12.31 -13.48
N HIS A 278 -14.05 11.25 -13.58
CA HIS A 278 -12.63 11.34 -13.94
C HIS A 278 -12.36 10.68 -15.28
N ALA A 279 -12.57 11.41 -16.37
CA ALA A 279 -12.36 10.94 -17.75
C ALA A 279 -10.91 10.48 -18.05
N GLU A 280 -9.94 10.88 -17.21
CA GLU A 280 -8.53 10.47 -17.30
C GLU A 280 -8.19 9.17 -16.54
N LEU A 281 -9.17 8.46 -15.97
CA LEU A 281 -8.98 7.11 -15.45
C LEU A 281 -8.85 6.09 -16.60
N PRO A 282 -8.05 5.02 -16.43
CA PRO A 282 -8.10 3.87 -17.34
C PRO A 282 -9.52 3.32 -17.46
N LYS A 283 -10.01 3.07 -18.68
CA LYS A 283 -11.41 2.68 -18.96
C LYS A 283 -11.89 1.46 -18.16
N ILE A 284 -10.95 0.57 -17.80
CA ILE A 284 -11.17 -0.59 -16.94
C ILE A 284 -11.77 -0.22 -15.58
N VAL A 285 -11.34 0.90 -14.98
CA VAL A 285 -11.77 1.35 -13.64
C VAL A 285 -13.26 1.66 -13.64
N THR A 286 -13.70 2.52 -14.57
CA THR A 286 -15.10 2.93 -14.67
C THR A 286 -15.99 1.76 -15.06
N ARG A 287 -15.55 0.89 -15.98
CA ARG A 287 -16.30 -0.30 -16.39
C ARG A 287 -16.51 -1.28 -15.22
N LEU A 288 -15.49 -1.52 -14.40
CA LEU A 288 -15.60 -2.43 -13.24
C LEU A 288 -16.46 -1.84 -12.12
N ALA A 289 -16.34 -0.53 -11.85
CA ALA A 289 -17.21 0.15 -10.90
C ALA A 289 -18.68 0.11 -11.35
N ASP A 290 -18.94 0.31 -12.64
CA ASP A 290 -20.28 0.25 -13.24
C ASP A 290 -20.85 -1.18 -13.24
N ALA A 291 -20.02 -2.19 -13.54
CA ALA A 291 -20.40 -3.61 -13.45
C ALA A 291 -20.80 -4.00 -12.02
N THR A 292 -20.01 -3.60 -11.02
CA THR A 292 -20.31 -3.87 -9.60
C THR A 292 -21.57 -3.12 -9.14
N ALA A 293 -21.75 -1.86 -9.57
CA ALA A 293 -22.96 -1.08 -9.26
C ALA A 293 -24.23 -1.65 -9.91
N ALA A 294 -24.11 -2.35 -11.05
CA ALA A 294 -25.20 -3.07 -11.69
C ALA A 294 -25.43 -4.49 -11.12
N GLY A 295 -24.62 -4.94 -10.16
CA GLY A 295 -24.68 -6.29 -9.60
C GLY A 295 -24.28 -7.39 -10.60
N THR A 296 -23.55 -7.05 -11.67
CA THR A 296 -23.09 -8.00 -12.68
C THR A 296 -21.76 -8.63 -12.28
N PHE A 297 -21.52 -9.87 -12.73
CA PHE A 297 -20.26 -10.59 -12.47
C PHE A 297 -19.04 -9.85 -13.04
N VAL A 298 -17.97 -9.80 -12.25
CA VAL A 298 -16.65 -9.30 -12.62
C VAL A 298 -15.70 -10.50 -12.72
N VAL A 299 -14.86 -10.53 -13.76
CA VAL A 299 -13.89 -11.61 -13.98
C VAL A 299 -12.55 -11.26 -13.32
N ASP A 300 -11.94 -12.17 -12.57
CA ASP A 300 -10.68 -11.94 -11.83
C ASP A 300 -9.56 -11.35 -12.71
N GLN A 301 -9.42 -11.86 -13.94
CA GLN A 301 -8.43 -11.36 -14.91
C GLN A 301 -8.58 -9.86 -15.23
N GLU A 302 -9.80 -9.32 -15.16
CA GLU A 302 -10.06 -7.89 -15.35
C GLU A 302 -9.68 -7.07 -14.11
N VAL A 303 -9.78 -7.67 -12.91
CA VAL A 303 -9.27 -7.10 -11.66
C VAL A 303 -7.75 -7.07 -11.66
N ASP A 304 -7.08 -8.08 -12.20
CA ASP A 304 -5.62 -8.09 -12.34
C ASP A 304 -5.11 -7.00 -13.30
N VAL A 305 -5.83 -6.73 -14.39
CA VAL A 305 -5.55 -5.57 -15.27
C VAL A 305 -5.71 -4.25 -14.50
N LEU A 306 -6.73 -4.13 -13.63
CA LEU A 306 -6.89 -2.99 -12.74
C LEU A 306 -5.74 -2.88 -11.71
N ARG A 307 -5.26 -4.00 -11.13
CA ARG A 307 -4.13 -4.04 -10.21
C ARG A 307 -2.85 -3.50 -10.85
N VAL A 308 -2.56 -3.85 -12.11
CA VAL A 308 -1.40 -3.32 -12.85
C VAL A 308 -1.46 -1.79 -13.01
N HIS A 309 -2.63 -1.22 -13.31
CA HIS A 309 -2.80 0.24 -13.34
C HIS A 309 -2.67 0.88 -11.95
N LEU A 310 -3.21 0.23 -10.91
CA LEU A 310 -3.13 0.70 -9.53
C LEU A 310 -1.69 0.72 -9.01
N ASP A 311 -0.91 -0.34 -9.26
CA ASP A 311 0.51 -0.40 -8.90
C ASP A 311 1.36 0.60 -9.70
N THR A 312 1.03 0.85 -10.97
CA THR A 312 1.67 1.91 -11.77
C THR A 312 1.44 3.28 -11.13
N ALA A 313 0.21 3.60 -10.72
CA ALA A 313 -0.10 4.86 -10.04
C ALA A 313 0.53 4.96 -8.64
N ARG A 314 0.52 3.86 -7.87
CA ARG A 314 1.21 3.75 -6.57
C ARG A 314 2.70 4.00 -6.71
N TYR A 315 3.35 3.39 -7.71
CA TYR A 315 4.77 3.65 -8.02
C TYR A 315 5.02 5.12 -8.38
N GLN A 316 4.18 5.73 -9.22
CA GLN A 316 4.31 7.15 -9.60
C GLN A 316 4.18 8.10 -8.40
N LEU A 317 3.27 7.84 -7.46
CA LEU A 317 3.17 8.59 -6.19
C LEU A 317 4.46 8.46 -5.37
N LEU A 318 5.03 7.26 -5.30
CA LEU A 318 6.24 6.99 -4.51
C LEU A 318 7.52 7.57 -5.14
N VAL A 319 7.54 7.83 -6.45
CA VAL A 319 8.59 8.61 -7.13
C VAL A 319 8.43 10.11 -6.88
N GLN A 320 7.21 10.60 -6.66
CA GLN A 320 6.92 12.01 -6.37
C GLN A 320 7.03 12.35 -4.87
N TYR A 321 6.96 11.35 -3.99
CA TYR A 321 7.06 11.51 -2.53
C TYR A 321 8.33 12.30 -2.14
N PRO A 322 8.22 13.36 -1.32
CA PRO A 322 7.08 13.76 -0.50
C PRO A 322 6.02 14.63 -1.19
N ASN A 323 6.28 15.14 -2.39
CA ASN A 323 5.48 16.17 -3.05
C ASN A 323 4.53 15.56 -4.09
N VAL A 324 3.63 14.68 -3.65
CA VAL A 324 2.74 13.94 -4.55
C VAL A 324 1.71 14.81 -5.27
N ASN A 325 1.45 14.50 -6.54
CA ASN A 325 0.42 15.17 -7.34
C ASN A 325 -0.99 14.81 -6.80
N PRO A 326 -1.82 15.80 -6.37
CA PRO A 326 -3.15 15.52 -5.79
C PRO A 326 -4.12 14.83 -6.75
N GLY A 327 -4.04 15.12 -8.05
CA GLY A 327 -4.87 14.47 -9.07
C GLY A 327 -4.52 12.99 -9.26
N LEU A 328 -3.23 12.65 -9.26
CA LEU A 328 -2.76 11.26 -9.27
C LEU A 328 -3.19 10.52 -8.00
N LEU A 329 -3.10 11.17 -6.84
CA LEU A 329 -3.52 10.61 -5.55
C LEU A 329 -5.01 10.24 -5.56
N LEU A 330 -5.89 11.17 -6.00
CA LEU A 330 -7.33 10.92 -6.08
C LEU A 330 -7.67 9.79 -7.06
N LYS A 331 -6.99 9.72 -8.22
CA LYS A 331 -7.13 8.61 -9.17
C LYS A 331 -6.70 7.27 -8.55
N CYS A 332 -5.58 7.25 -7.83
CA CYS A 332 -5.09 6.06 -7.13
C CYS A 332 -6.09 5.57 -6.08
N MET A 333 -6.71 6.48 -5.31
CA MET A 333 -7.77 6.14 -4.36
C MET A 333 -9.02 5.55 -5.05
N LEU A 334 -9.45 6.10 -6.21
CA LEU A 334 -10.58 5.52 -6.96
C LEU A 334 -10.26 4.14 -7.55
N MET A 335 -9.03 3.93 -8.03
CA MET A 335 -8.58 2.61 -8.50
C MET A 335 -8.51 1.59 -7.37
N ALA A 336 -7.98 1.97 -6.21
CA ALA A 336 -7.96 1.14 -5.01
C ALA A 336 -9.36 0.81 -4.47
N ALA A 337 -10.29 1.77 -4.51
CA ALA A 337 -11.68 1.53 -4.13
C ALA A 337 -12.39 0.56 -5.09
N THR A 338 -12.06 0.64 -6.39
CA THR A 338 -12.60 -0.24 -7.44
C THR A 338 -12.03 -1.65 -7.34
N GLU A 339 -10.74 -1.79 -7.05
CA GLU A 339 -10.09 -3.10 -6.89
C GLU A 339 -10.63 -3.85 -5.67
N GLY A 340 -10.80 -3.15 -4.54
CA GLY A 340 -11.44 -3.71 -3.35
C GLY A 340 -12.86 -4.19 -3.62
N ILE A 341 -13.73 -3.35 -4.22
CA ILE A 341 -15.14 -3.74 -4.40
C ILE A 341 -15.31 -4.84 -5.46
N ALA A 342 -14.50 -4.84 -6.51
CA ALA A 342 -14.47 -5.88 -7.53
C ALA A 342 -13.98 -7.23 -6.98
N SER A 343 -13.09 -7.20 -5.97
CA SER A 343 -12.58 -8.39 -5.26
C SER A 343 -13.44 -8.81 -4.06
N GLY A 344 -14.53 -8.10 -3.77
CA GLY A 344 -15.38 -8.33 -2.59
C GLY A 344 -14.85 -7.76 -1.26
N ASP A 345 -13.67 -7.14 -1.21
CA ASP A 345 -13.20 -6.37 -0.05
C ASP A 345 -13.89 -5.01 0.02
N THR A 346 -15.14 -5.04 0.52
CA THR A 346 -15.96 -3.87 0.79
C THR A 346 -15.36 -2.95 1.87
N VAL A 347 -14.48 -3.46 2.74
CA VAL A 347 -13.83 -2.68 3.81
C VAL A 347 -12.76 -1.78 3.21
N SER A 348 -11.84 -2.32 2.41
CA SER A 348 -10.86 -1.51 1.66
C SER A 348 -11.55 -0.59 0.65
N ALA A 349 -12.61 -1.05 -0.02
CA ALA A 349 -13.37 -0.21 -0.94
C ALA A 349 -13.97 1.03 -0.25
N ASN A 350 -14.59 0.83 0.91
CA ASN A 350 -15.15 1.89 1.73
C ASN A 350 -14.05 2.84 2.25
N TYR A 351 -12.93 2.30 2.73
CA TYR A 351 -11.77 3.08 3.18
C TYR A 351 -11.22 4.00 2.09
N HIS A 352 -10.92 3.45 0.92
CA HIS A 352 -10.35 4.21 -0.19
C HIS A 352 -11.33 5.26 -0.76
N LEU A 353 -12.62 4.94 -0.83
CA LEU A 353 -13.62 5.92 -1.27
C LEU A 353 -13.88 7.02 -0.23
N ALA A 354 -13.84 6.72 1.07
CA ALA A 354 -13.99 7.72 2.13
C ALA A 354 -12.83 8.74 2.10
N TRP A 355 -11.59 8.27 1.94
CA TRP A 355 -10.42 9.12 1.71
C TRP A 355 -10.53 9.95 0.43
N TYR A 356 -10.94 9.36 -0.69
CA TYR A 356 -11.22 10.11 -1.92
C TYR A 356 -12.25 11.23 -1.70
N ARG A 357 -13.40 10.93 -1.06
CA ARG A 357 -14.49 11.91 -0.85
C ARG A 357 -14.04 13.10 0.00
N MET A 358 -13.29 12.84 1.08
CA MET A 358 -12.70 13.89 1.91
C MET A 358 -11.74 14.78 1.10
N LEU A 359 -10.79 14.18 0.38
CA LEU A 359 -9.74 14.94 -0.31
C LEU A 359 -10.19 15.58 -1.63
N ALA A 360 -11.26 15.10 -2.26
CA ALA A 360 -11.86 15.71 -3.46
C ALA A 360 -12.86 16.83 -3.10
N GLY A 361 -13.69 16.61 -2.07
CA GLY A 361 -14.70 17.59 -1.63
C GLY A 361 -14.10 18.88 -1.09
N SER A 362 -12.92 18.81 -0.47
CA SER A 362 -12.18 19.97 0.03
C SER A 362 -11.27 20.62 -1.03
N THR A 363 -11.75 20.79 -2.26
CA THR A 363 -11.05 21.61 -3.27
C THR A 363 -11.17 23.10 -2.89
N PRO A 364 -10.06 23.85 -2.72
CA PRO A 364 -10.14 25.27 -2.36
C PRO A 364 -10.61 26.09 -3.57
N GLY A 365 -11.90 26.44 -3.59
CA GLY A 365 -12.53 27.27 -4.60
C GLY A 365 -13.62 28.15 -3.99
N GLY A 366 -13.26 29.40 -3.69
CA GLY A 366 -14.05 30.39 -2.97
C GLY A 366 -13.18 31.56 -2.55
#